data_AF-A0A8U0LMZ8-F1
#
_entry.id   AF-A0A8U0LMZ8-F1
#
_cell.length_a   1.000
_cell.length_b   1.000
_cell.length_c   1.000
_cell.angle_alpha   90.00
_cell.angle_beta   90.00
_cell.angle_gamma   90.00
#
_symmetry.space_group_name_H-M   'P 1'
#
loop_
_entity.id
_entity.type
_entity.pdbx_description
1 polymer ?
#
loop_
_entity_poly.entity_id
_entity_poly.type
_entity_poly.pdbx_seq_one_letter_code
_entity_poly.pdbx_strand_id
1 'polypeptide(L)'
;MSYSQKHVDALCQALQVMQSGNSEDSPYAHSYIDELLSLIGSYKSGDMKPDEMFEQVMIGLVSFQQFLDMRLTLLERKQNPPVTW
;
A
#
# COMPACT_ATOMS: atom_id res chain seq x y z
N MET A 1 22.20 -17.04 1.46
CA MET A 1 20.89 -16.35 1.54
C MET A 1 19.78 -17.34 1.26
N SER A 2 18.81 -17.45 2.17
CA SER A 2 17.60 -18.27 1.97
C SER A 2 16.84 -17.79 0.73
N TYR A 3 16.21 -18.70 -0.01
CA TYR A 3 15.39 -18.40 -1.19
C TYR A 3 14.28 -17.38 -0.86
N SER A 4 13.73 -17.45 0.36
CA SER A 4 12.74 -16.51 0.88
C SER A 4 13.27 -15.08 0.98
N GLN A 5 14.54 -14.89 1.38
CA GLN A 5 15.12 -13.55 1.56
C GLN A 5 15.18 -12.79 0.23
N LYS A 6 15.55 -13.48 -0.85
CA LYS A 6 15.64 -12.88 -2.20
C LYS A 6 14.30 -12.34 -2.70
N HIS A 7 13.19 -13.02 -2.37
CA HIS A 7 11.85 -12.60 -2.77
C HIS A 7 11.39 -11.37 -1.99
N VAL A 8 11.68 -11.33 -0.68
CA VAL A 8 11.41 -10.16 0.15
C VAL A 8 12.22 -8.95 -0.31
N ASP A 9 13.49 -9.15 -0.66
CA ASP A 9 14.34 -8.07 -1.18
C ASP A 9 13.85 -7.54 -2.53
N ALA A 10 13.41 -8.43 -3.43
CA ALA A 10 12.80 -8.04 -4.71
C ALA A 10 11.49 -7.26 -4.50
N LEU A 11 10.65 -7.67 -3.53
CA LEU A 11 9.44 -6.96 -3.16
C LEU A 11 9.74 -5.55 -2.63
N CYS A 12 10.73 -5.41 -1.73
CA CYS A 12 11.19 -4.10 -1.26
C CYS A 12 11.62 -3.19 -2.40
N GLN A 13 12.42 -3.71 -3.35
CA GLN A 13 12.87 -2.94 -4.50
C GLN A 13 11.69 -2.49 -5.38
N ALA A 14 10.73 -3.37 -5.64
CA ALA A 14 9.55 -3.03 -6.42
C ALA A 14 8.71 -1.93 -5.74
N LEU A 15 8.50 -2.03 -4.42
CA LEU A 15 7.78 -1.02 -3.64
C LEU A 15 8.50 0.34 -3.63
N GLN A 16 9.83 0.35 -3.49
CA GLN A 16 10.63 1.58 -3.55
C GLN A 16 10.53 2.27 -4.93
N VAL A 17 10.52 1.48 -6.02
CA VAL A 17 10.32 2.01 -7.38
C VAL A 17 8.91 2.57 -7.57
N MET A 18 7.88 1.92 -7.01
CA MET A 18 6.52 2.46 -7.05
C MET A 18 6.41 3.76 -6.25
N GLN A 19 7.12 3.85 -5.12
CA GLN A 19 7.09 5.01 -4.26
C GLN A 19 7.71 6.26 -4.90
N SER A 20 8.79 6.10 -5.66
CA SER A 20 9.43 7.21 -6.36
C SER A 20 8.56 7.84 -7.45
N GLY A 21 7.59 7.09 -7.99
CA GLY A 21 6.55 7.62 -8.89
C GLY A 21 5.35 8.22 -8.15
N ASN A 22 5.00 7.70 -6.97
CA ASN A 22 3.76 8.06 -6.27
C ASN A 22 3.86 9.30 -5.37
N SER A 23 5.06 9.78 -5.01
CA SER A 23 5.22 10.93 -4.12
C SER A 23 4.60 12.22 -4.64
N GLU A 24 4.51 12.37 -5.97
CA GLU A 24 3.95 13.56 -6.62
C GLU A 24 2.46 13.42 -6.93
N ASP A 25 1.99 12.21 -7.25
CA ASP A 25 0.63 11.98 -7.77
C ASP A 25 -0.40 11.57 -6.71
N SER A 26 0.02 10.91 -5.62
CA SER A 26 -0.92 10.40 -4.61
C SER A 26 -0.27 10.25 -3.22
N PRO A 27 -0.42 11.25 -2.34
CA PRO A 27 0.08 11.19 -0.96
C PRO A 27 -0.39 9.96 -0.18
N TYR A 28 -1.61 9.48 -0.45
CA TYR A 28 -2.17 8.29 0.20
C TYR A 28 -1.52 6.99 -0.29
N ALA A 29 -1.25 6.88 -1.60
CA ALA A 29 -0.51 5.73 -2.13
C ALA A 29 0.94 5.74 -1.65
N HIS A 30 1.54 6.93 -1.50
CA HIS A 30 2.86 7.11 -0.93
C HIS A 30 2.91 6.62 0.54
N SER A 31 1.99 7.09 1.40
CA SER A 31 1.92 6.66 2.79
C SER A 31 1.67 5.16 2.96
N TYR A 32 0.80 4.57 2.12
CA TYR A 32 0.56 3.12 2.16
C TYR A 32 1.81 2.31 1.81
N ILE A 33 2.57 2.73 0.80
CA ILE A 33 3.81 2.05 0.41
C ILE A 33 4.91 2.20 1.47
N ASP A 34 5.02 3.37 2.11
CA ASP A 34 5.91 3.58 3.26
C ASP A 34 5.61 2.61 4.41
N GLU A 35 4.31 2.45 4.72
CA GLU A 35 3.84 1.57 5.78
C GLU A 35 4.18 0.10 5.47
N LEU A 36 3.97 -0.34 4.22
CA LEU A 36 4.39 -1.67 3.77
C LEU A 36 5.91 -1.88 3.87
N LEU A 37 6.71 -0.90 3.46
CA LEU A 37 8.16 -0.98 3.57
C LEU A 37 8.64 -1.05 5.02
N SER A 38 7.97 -0.33 5.93
CA SER A 38 8.22 -0.38 7.37
C SER A 38 7.95 -1.78 7.93
N LEU A 39 6.79 -2.37 7.60
CA LEU A 39 6.41 -3.73 8.03
C LEU A 39 7.42 -4.78 7.54
N ILE A 40 7.83 -4.70 6.28
CA ILE A 40 8.86 -5.60 5.73
C ILE A 40 10.19 -5.39 6.44
N GLY A 41 10.54 -4.14 6.78
CA GLY A 41 11.72 -3.80 7.58
C GLY A 41 11.73 -4.49 8.93
N SER A 42 10.63 -4.38 9.69
CA SER A 42 10.45 -5.02 10.99
C SER A 42 10.46 -6.55 10.93
N TYR A 43 9.92 -7.13 9.86
CA TYR A 43 10.03 -8.57 9.62
C TYR A 43 11.49 -8.99 9.36
N LYS A 44 12.23 -8.22 8.55
CA LYS A 44 13.64 -8.53 8.23
C LYS A 44 14.57 -8.38 9.42
N SER A 45 14.29 -7.46 10.35
CA SER A 45 15.07 -7.31 11.59
C SER A 45 14.75 -8.40 12.63
N GLY A 46 13.66 -9.14 12.45
CA GLY A 46 13.18 -10.13 13.41
C GLY A 46 12.35 -9.52 14.55
N ASP A 47 12.00 -8.24 14.45
CA ASP A 47 11.18 -7.52 15.45
C ASP A 47 9.68 -7.84 15.30
N MET A 48 9.27 -8.44 14.18
CA MET A 48 7.89 -8.78 13.87
C MET A 48 7.78 -10.21 13.36
N LYS A 49 6.78 -10.95 13.83
CA LYS A 49 6.52 -12.32 13.36
C LYS A 49 5.84 -12.30 11.97
N PRO A 50 5.99 -13.36 11.17
CA PRO A 50 5.32 -13.46 9.86
C PRO A 50 3.80 -13.27 9.93
N ASP A 51 3.14 -13.87 10.93
CA ASP A 51 1.68 -13.81 11.06
C ASP A 51 1.20 -12.39 11.40
N GLU A 52 1.93 -11.69 12.27
CA GLU A 52 1.67 -10.30 12.64
C GLU A 52 1.88 -9.39 11.42
N MET A 53 2.97 -9.60 10.66
CA MET A 53 3.20 -8.86 9.42
C MET A 53 2.07 -9.08 8.42
N PHE A 54 1.63 -10.33 8.22
CA PHE A 54 0.56 -10.65 7.29
C PHE A 54 -0.76 -9.98 7.68
N GLU A 55 -1.11 -10.00 8.97
CA GLU A 55 -2.29 -9.31 9.48
C GLU A 55 -2.24 -7.81 9.20
N GLN A 56 -1.12 -7.15 9.50
CA GLN A 56 -0.95 -5.71 9.26
C GLN A 56 -1.03 -5.37 7.76
N VAL A 57 -0.42 -6.18 6.90
CA VAL A 57 -0.50 -6.01 5.44
C VAL A 57 -1.95 -6.14 4.96
N MET A 58 -2.72 -7.12 5.47
CA MET A 58 -4.12 -7.30 5.11
C MET A 58 -4.99 -6.11 5.54
N ILE A 59 -4.77 -5.58 6.75
CA ILE A 59 -5.46 -4.38 7.25
C ILE A 59 -5.14 -3.16 6.36
N GLY A 60 -3.87 -2.95 6.05
CA GLY A 60 -3.41 -1.88 5.18
C GLY A 60 -4.05 -1.98 3.79
N LEU A 61 -4.09 -3.18 3.21
CA LEU A 61 -4.67 -3.42 1.90
C LEU A 61 -6.16 -3.07 1.85
N VAL A 62 -6.94 -3.51 2.84
CA VAL A 62 -8.38 -3.17 2.94
C VAL A 62 -8.58 -1.66 3.05
N SER A 63 -7.76 -0.99 3.86
CA SER A 63 -7.83 0.46 4.04
C SER A 63 -7.48 1.20 2.75
N PHE A 64 -6.45 0.74 2.03
CA PHE A 64 -6.08 1.31 0.74
C PHE A 64 -7.15 1.09 -0.34
N GLN A 65 -7.78 -0.08 -0.36
CA GLN A 65 -8.91 -0.37 -1.26
C GLN A 65 -10.09 0.58 -1.00
N GLN A 66 -10.46 0.79 0.27
CA GLN A 66 -11.53 1.73 0.64
C GLN A 66 -11.21 3.16 0.18
N PHE A 67 -9.94 3.58 0.27
CA PHE A 67 -9.52 4.87 -0.27
C PHE A 67 -9.71 4.96 -1.78
N LEU A 68 -9.33 3.92 -2.54
CA LEU A 68 -9.51 3.88 -3.99
C LEU A 68 -10.99 3.93 -4.38
N ASP A 69 -11.84 3.15 -3.72
CA ASP A 69 -13.28 3.11 -3.96
C ASP A 69 -13.93 4.48 -3.72
N MET A 70 -13.53 5.17 -2.65
CA MET A 70 -13.99 6.53 -2.37
C MET A 70 -13.57 7.51 -3.48
N ARG A 71 -12.31 7.44 -3.93
CA ARG A 71 -11.80 8.32 -4.99
C ARG A 71 -12.52 8.07 -6.31
N LEU A 72 -12.76 6.80 -6.66
CA LEU A 72 -13.50 6.41 -7.85
C LEU A 72 -14.95 6.93 -7.79
N THR A 73 -15.63 6.74 -6.66
CA THR A 73 -16.98 7.28 -6.43
C THR A 73 -17.04 8.81 -6.60
N LEU A 74 -16.04 9.55 -6.10
CA LEU A 74 -15.97 11.00 -6.26
C LEU A 74 -15.75 11.44 -7.71
N LEU A 75 -14.93 10.70 -8.46
CA LEU A 75 -14.73 10.95 -9.89
C LEU A 75 -16.01 10.69 -10.69
N GLU A 76 -16.68 9.58 -10.43
CA GLU A 76 -17.96 9.24 -11.05
C GLU A 76 -19.04 10.29 -10.75
N ARG A 77 -19.12 10.77 -9.51
CA ARG A 77 -20.04 11.87 -9.13
C ARG A 77 -19.71 13.19 -9.81
N LYS A 78 -18.43 13.48 -10.08
CA LYS A 78 -18.05 14.70 -10.83
C LYS A 78 -18.40 14.58 -12.31
N GLN A 79 -18.31 13.38 -12.88
CA GLN A 79 -18.68 13.13 -14.27
C GLN A 79 -20.20 13.06 -14.46
N ASN A 80 -20.91 12.48 -13.50
CA ASN A 80 -22.36 12.33 -13.46
C ASN A 80 -22.89 12.96 -12.16
N PRO A 81 -22.98 14.31 -12.09
CA PRO A 81 -23.55 14.95 -10.92
C PRO A 81 -24.97 14.42 -10.69
N PRO A 82 -25.33 14.03 -9.46
CA PRO A 82 -26.68 13.56 -9.19
C PRO A 82 -27.66 14.65 -9.60
N VAL A 83 -28.65 14.28 -10.43
CA VAL A 83 -29.72 15.19 -10.82
C VAL A 83 -30.46 15.57 -9.55
N THR A 84 -30.25 16.80 -9.09
CA THR A 84 -31.04 17.39 -8.01
C THR A 84 -32.34 17.90 -8.63
N TRP A 85 -33.38 17.07 -8.55
CA TRP A 85 -34.77 17.49 -8.68
C TRP A 85 -35.28 17.99 -7.32
#